data_AF-A0A505DF33-F1
#
_entry.id   AF-A0A505DF33-F1
#
_cell.length_a   1.000
_cell.length_b   1.000
_cell.length_c   1.000
_cell.angle_alpha   90.00
_cell.angle_beta   90.00
_cell.angle_gamma   90.00
#
_symmetry.space_group_name_H-M   'P 1'
#
loop_
_entity.id
_entity.type
_entity.pdbx_description
1 polymer ?
#
loop_
_entity_poly.entity_id
_entity_poly.type
_entity_poly.pdbx_seq_one_letter_code
_entity_poly.pdbx_strand_id
1 'polypeptide(L)'
;MTTNLASRGNPLVWISSARPGRASEVTADRHDHITRHLREAGLGALADLGFIGLDDDPDDTPVIITGRKATRSHRLTDAEKEANR
;
A
#
# COMPACT_ATOMS: atom_id res chain seq x y z
N MET A 1 1.55 7.29 -13.87
CA MET A 1 0.86 6.06 -14.31
C MET A 1 1.84 5.24 -15.15
N THR A 2 2.48 4.21 -14.56
CA THR A 2 3.33 3.22 -15.27
C THR A 2 3.38 1.88 -14.51
N THR A 3 2.64 0.92 -15.06
CA THR A 3 2.81 -0.55 -15.24
C THR A 3 3.41 -1.51 -14.18
N ASN A 4 2.51 -2.37 -13.66
CA ASN A 4 2.47 -3.85 -13.56
C ASN A 4 3.76 -4.67 -13.36
N LEU A 5 3.85 -5.32 -12.19
CA LEU A 5 4.63 -6.53 -11.95
C LEU A 5 3.69 -7.62 -11.40
N ALA A 6 3.14 -8.47 -12.27
CA ALA A 6 2.32 -9.61 -11.86
C ALA A 6 3.22 -10.81 -11.53
N SER A 7 3.20 -11.30 -10.29
CA SER A 7 3.77 -12.61 -9.94
C SER A 7 2.77 -13.71 -10.36
N ARG A 8 3.27 -14.86 -10.82
CA ARG A 8 2.42 -16.00 -11.23
C ARG A 8 1.67 -16.55 -10.01
N GLY A 9 0.45 -16.08 -9.80
CA GLY A 9 -0.48 -16.61 -8.78
C GLY A 9 -1.30 -15.54 -8.05
N ASN A 10 -0.82 -14.29 -8.00
CA ASN A 10 -1.57 -13.16 -7.43
C ASN A 10 -1.22 -11.89 -8.22
N PRO A 11 -2.12 -11.37 -9.08
CA PRO A 11 -1.82 -10.20 -9.88
C PRO A 11 -1.67 -8.98 -8.95
N LEU A 12 -0.43 -8.45 -8.90
CA LEU A 12 -0.07 -7.31 -8.07
C LEU A 12 0.09 -6.05 -8.93
N VAL A 13 -0.44 -4.94 -8.43
CA VAL A 13 -0.27 -3.61 -9.02
C VAL A 13 0.66 -2.79 -8.12
N TRP A 14 1.60 -2.05 -8.71
CA TRP A 14 2.38 -1.07 -7.97
C TRP A 14 1.65 0.28 -7.96
N ILE A 15 1.37 0.82 -6.78
CA ILE A 15 0.73 2.12 -6.60
C ILE A 15 1.71 3.06 -5.90
N SER A 16 2.19 4.07 -6.64
CA SER A 16 3.03 5.12 -6.09
C SER A 16 2.28 6.44 -6.02
N SER A 17 2.61 7.22 -5.01
CA SER A 17 2.17 8.62 -4.90
C SER A 17 2.98 9.47 -5.87
N ALA A 18 2.31 10.35 -6.64
CA ALA A 18 3.01 11.25 -7.56
C ALA A 18 3.68 12.43 -6.81
N ARG A 19 3.31 12.63 -5.56
CA ARG A 19 3.86 13.63 -4.62
C ARG A 19 4.00 13.00 -3.24
N PRO A 20 4.86 13.51 -2.34
CA PRO A 20 4.96 12.96 -0.98
C PRO A 20 3.56 12.93 -0.35
N GLY A 21 3.04 11.72 -0.09
CA GLY A 21 1.65 11.45 0.25
C GLY A 21 1.05 12.52 1.16
N ARG A 22 0.39 13.51 0.56
CA ARG A 22 -0.46 14.44 1.30
C ARG A 22 -1.72 13.66 1.61
N ALA A 23 -2.29 13.89 2.79
CA ALA A 23 -3.54 13.28 3.22
C ALA A 23 -4.65 13.27 2.15
N SER A 24 -4.63 14.23 1.21
CA SER A 24 -5.55 14.32 0.07
C SER A 24 -5.55 13.12 -0.88
N GLU A 25 -4.42 12.44 -1.11
CA GLU A 25 -4.38 11.26 -2.00
C GLU A 25 -5.07 10.07 -1.33
N VAL A 26 -4.69 9.74 -0.09
CA VAL A 26 -5.36 8.68 0.69
C VAL A 26 -6.85 9.00 0.89
N THR A 27 -7.21 10.27 1.10
CA THR A 27 -8.62 10.67 1.16
C THR A 27 -9.34 10.44 -0.18
N ALA A 28 -8.71 10.75 -1.31
CA ALA A 28 -9.26 10.47 -2.63
C ALA A 28 -9.39 8.97 -2.88
N ASP A 29 -8.36 8.18 -2.56
CA ASP A 29 -8.38 6.71 -2.74
C ASP A 29 -9.46 6.04 -1.88
N ARG A 30 -9.69 6.55 -0.66
CA ARG A 30 -10.80 6.13 0.20
C ARG A 30 -12.15 6.50 -0.41
N HIS A 31 -12.29 7.73 -0.90
CA HIS A 31 -13.51 8.19 -1.58
C HIS A 31 -13.82 7.35 -2.82
N ASP A 32 -12.79 6.98 -3.58
CA ASP A 32 -12.90 6.20 -4.81
C ASP A 32 -12.93 4.68 -4.54
N HIS A 33 -12.88 4.27 -3.26
CA HIS A 33 -12.96 2.89 -2.82
C HIS A 33 -11.95 1.95 -3.53
N ILE A 34 -10.72 2.41 -3.74
CA ILE A 34 -9.67 1.68 -4.47
C ILE A 34 -9.46 0.27 -3.90
N THR A 35 -9.40 0.12 -2.57
CA THR A 35 -9.22 -1.19 -1.90
C THR A 35 -10.34 -2.17 -2.26
N ARG A 36 -11.60 -1.71 -2.32
CA ARG A 36 -12.74 -2.54 -2.72
C ARG A 36 -12.60 -3.00 -4.17
N HIS A 37 -12.25 -2.09 -5.06
CA HIS A 37 -12.07 -2.40 -6.48
C HIS A 37 -10.94 -3.41 -6.74
N LEU A 38 -9.82 -3.27 -6.03
CA LEU A 38 -8.72 -4.23 -6.09
C LEU A 38 -9.17 -5.61 -5.57
N ARG A 39 -9.88 -5.66 -4.44
CA ARG A 39 -10.40 -6.90 -3.86
C ARG A 39 -11.37 -7.62 -4.81
N GLU A 40 -12.32 -6.89 -5.39
CA GLU A 40 -13.27 -7.42 -6.38
C GLU A 40 -12.59 -7.94 -7.65
N ALA A 41 -11.49 -7.30 -8.05
CA ALA A 41 -10.67 -7.73 -9.19
C ALA A 41 -9.71 -8.89 -8.87
N GLY A 42 -9.65 -9.35 -7.61
CA GLY A 42 -8.66 -10.33 -7.17
C GLY A 42 -7.22 -9.82 -7.28
N LEU A 43 -7.03 -8.51 -7.17
CA LEU A 43 -5.74 -7.83 -7.23
C LEU A 43 -5.28 -7.45 -5.82
N GLY A 44 -3.97 -7.56 -5.59
CA GLY A 44 -3.30 -6.87 -4.50
C GLY A 44 -2.51 -5.67 -5.03
N ALA A 45 -2.13 -4.77 -4.14
CA ALA A 45 -1.27 -3.65 -4.46
C ALA A 45 -0.10 -3.53 -3.49
N LEU A 46 1.09 -3.34 -4.06
CA LEU A 46 2.26 -2.87 -3.33
C LEU A 46 2.27 -1.35 -3.42
N ALA A 47 2.27 -0.68 -2.27
CA ALA A 47 2.11 0.76 -2.19
C ALA A 47 3.15 1.46 -1.33
N ASP A 48 3.42 2.72 -1.66
CA ASP A 48 4.31 3.58 -0.88
C ASP A 48 3.80 3.77 0.57
N LEU A 49 4.69 4.17 1.49
CA LEU A 49 4.34 4.47 2.89
C LEU A 49 3.25 5.53 3.07
N GLY A 50 2.99 6.33 2.04
CA GLY A 50 1.90 7.32 2.01
C GLY A 50 0.51 6.69 2.11
N PHE A 51 0.35 5.43 1.72
CA PHE A 51 -0.92 4.70 1.67
C PHE A 51 -1.18 3.84 2.93
N ILE A 52 -0.36 3.97 3.98
CA ILE A 52 -0.58 3.26 5.25
C ILE A 52 -1.98 3.58 5.80
N GLY A 53 -2.73 2.52 6.13
CA GLY A 53 -4.09 2.62 6.65
C GLY A 53 -5.15 2.94 5.60
N LEU A 54 -4.85 2.77 4.30
CA LEU A 54 -5.85 2.80 3.23
C LEU A 54 -6.66 1.50 3.15
N ASP A 55 -6.06 0.36 3.53
CA ASP A 55 -6.78 -0.88 3.70
C ASP A 55 -7.41 -0.89 5.10
N ASP A 56 -8.75 -0.92 5.14
CA ASP A 56 -9.52 -0.90 6.37
C ASP A 56 -9.64 -2.29 7.01
N ASP A 57 -9.24 -3.37 6.30
CA ASP A 57 -9.22 -4.75 6.79
C ASP A 57 -7.94 -5.49 6.38
N PRO A 58 -6.77 -5.08 6.92
CA PRO A 58 -5.48 -5.61 6.52
C PRO A 58 -5.09 -6.94 7.21
N ASP A 59 -5.78 -7.33 8.28
CA ASP A 59 -5.35 -8.47 9.12
C ASP A 59 -5.79 -9.83 8.55
N ASP A 60 -6.96 -9.89 7.90
CA ASP A 60 -7.47 -11.15 7.32
C ASP A 60 -7.01 -11.37 5.88
N THR A 61 -7.10 -10.35 5.02
CA THR A 61 -6.69 -10.42 3.61
C THR A 61 -6.22 -9.05 3.11
N PRO A 62 -4.94 -8.70 3.36
CA PRO A 62 -4.43 -7.39 2.96
C PRO A 62 -4.40 -7.27 1.43
N VAL A 63 -5.10 -6.26 0.95
CA VAL A 63 -5.13 -5.84 -0.46
C VAL A 63 -4.09 -4.76 -0.70
N ILE A 64 -3.77 -3.92 0.29
CA ILE A 64 -2.65 -2.97 0.22
C ILE A 64 -1.51 -3.45 1.14
N ILE A 65 -0.34 -3.67 0.55
CA ILE A 65 0.90 -3.98 1.28
C ILE A 65 1.83 -2.77 1.16
N THR A 66 2.23 -2.21 2.29
CA THR A 66 3.20 -1.10 2.36
C THR A 66 4.48 -1.51 3.09
N GLY A 67 5.53 -0.71 2.96
CA GLY A 67 6.67 -0.77 3.87
C GLY A 67 6.30 -0.47 5.33
N ARG A 68 7.25 -0.66 6.25
CA ARG A 68 7.10 -0.36 7.68
C ARG A 68 7.37 1.11 7.97
N LYS A 69 6.53 1.77 8.77
CA LYS A 69 6.72 3.15 9.21
C LYS A 69 7.09 3.21 10.68
N ALA A 70 8.12 3.97 11.02
CA ALA A 70 8.45 4.28 12.41
C ALA A 70 7.30 5.04 13.08
N THR A 71 7.02 4.72 14.34
CA THR A 71 6.07 5.47 15.17
C THR A 71 6.82 6.18 16.29
N ARG A 72 6.11 7.04 17.03
CA ARG A 72 6.70 7.79 18.14
C ARG A 72 7.24 6.87 19.26
N SER A 73 6.62 5.70 19.43
CA SER A 73 6.98 4.68 20.42
C SER A 73 7.84 3.55 19.86
N HIS A 74 8.01 3.45 18.54
CA HIS A 74 8.72 2.35 17.90
C HIS A 74 9.59 2.82 16.73
N ARG A 75 10.91 2.68 16.88
CA ARG A 75 11.87 2.90 15.81
C ARG A 75 12.03 1.63 15.00
N LEU A 76 12.19 1.79 13.68
CA LEU A 76 12.52 0.68 12.80
C LEU A 76 13.90 0.11 13.15
N THR A 77 13.98 -1.21 13.22
CA THR A 77 15.22 -1.97 13.23
C THR A 77 15.98 -1.79 11.92
N ASP A 78 17.27 -2.11 11.90
CA ASP A 78 18.07 -2.02 10.67
C ASP A 78 17.58 -3.01 9.60
N ALA A 79 17.06 -4.17 10.00
CA ALA A 79 16.42 -5.12 9.10
C ALA A 79 15.14 -4.54 8.46
N GLU A 80 14.29 -3.84 9.21
CA GLU A 80 13.09 -3.20 8.65
C GLU A 80 13.44 -2.03 7.73
N LYS A 81 14.50 -1.27 8.03
CA LYS A 81 14.98 -0.22 7.13
C LYS A 81 15.50 -0.81 5.82
N GLU A 82 16.18 -1.94 5.89
CA GLU A 82 16.69 -2.62 4.70
C GLU A 82 15.56 -3.24 3.88
N ALA A 83 14.55 -3.84 4.53
CA ALA A 83 13.37 -4.36 3.85
C ALA A 83 12.50 -3.27 3.18
N ASN A 84 12.62 -2.02 3.64
CA ASN A 84 11.95 -0.86 3.02
C ASN A 84 12.72 -0.26 1.83
N ARG A 85 13.96 -0.69 1.58
CA ARG A 85 14.84 -0.16 0.53
C ARG A 85 14.61 -0.88 -0.79
#